data_AF-A0A1F4K9X0-F1
#
_entry.id   AF-A0A1F4K9X0-F1
#
_cell.length_a   1.000
_cell.length_b   1.000
_cell.length_c   1.000
_cell.angle_alpha   90.00
_cell.angle_beta   90.00
_cell.angle_gamma   90.00
#
_symmetry.space_group_name_H-M   'P 1'
#
loop_
_entity.id
_entity.type
_entity.pdbx_description
1 polymer ?
#
loop_
_entity_poly.entity_id
_entity_poly.type
_entity_poly.pdbx_seq_one_letter_code
_entity_poly.pdbx_strand_id
1 'polypeptide(L)'
;MEDYLDAAHRHFEDARLLHGQTPARLANASHLYGFCGECVLKAIMSGKSRSGVARKHLPDILNEFLQHSVARGNAMLAERIRKTCSGYSAWDVSERYTHRLAVTFTAERIKTEGETGQKLLNLLEHWEKGLI
;
A
#
# COMPACT_ATOMS: atom_id res chain seq x y z
N MET A 1 16.18 -11.23 -5.04
CA MET A 1 16.07 -9.76 -5.04
C MET A 1 14.58 -9.42 -4.94
N GLU A 2 14.21 -8.43 -4.14
CA GLU A 2 12.81 -8.06 -3.91
C GLU A 2 12.39 -7.02 -4.96
N ASP A 3 11.33 -7.32 -5.73
CA ASP A 3 10.77 -6.40 -6.72
C ASP A 3 9.44 -5.81 -6.20
N TYR A 4 9.58 -4.80 -5.34
CA TYR A 4 8.42 -4.16 -4.71
C TYR A 4 7.55 -3.38 -5.72
N LEU A 5 8.13 -2.95 -6.83
CA LEU A 5 7.41 -2.24 -7.87
C LEU A 5 6.44 -3.19 -8.57
N ASP A 6 6.94 -4.30 -9.10
CA ASP A 6 6.10 -5.34 -9.72
C ASP A 6 5.09 -5.91 -8.71
N ALA A 7 5.51 -6.15 -7.46
CA ALA A 7 4.62 -6.64 -6.42
C ALA A 7 3.46 -5.67 -6.12
N ALA A 8 3.71 -4.36 -6.10
CA ALA A 8 2.64 -3.38 -5.89
C ALA A 8 1.55 -3.46 -6.96
N HIS A 9 1.96 -3.54 -8.24
CA HIS A 9 1.03 -3.67 -9.36
C HIS A 9 0.23 -4.97 -9.28
N ARG A 10 0.89 -6.13 -9.14
CA ARG A 10 0.19 -7.42 -9.08
C ARG A 10 -0.75 -7.52 -7.89
N HIS A 11 -0.35 -7.04 -6.72
CA HIS A 11 -1.24 -7.00 -5.56
C HIS A 11 -2.49 -6.16 -5.81
N PHE A 12 -2.34 -4.99 -6.43
CA PHE A 12 -3.48 -4.14 -6.77
C PHE A 12 -4.42 -4.78 -7.80
N GLU A 13 -3.86 -5.34 -8.87
CA GLU A 13 -4.61 -6.00 -9.93
C GLU A 13 -5.43 -7.17 -9.38
N ASP A 14 -4.79 -8.05 -8.61
CA ASP A 14 -5.45 -9.20 -7.98
C ASP A 14 -6.52 -8.74 -6.97
N ALA A 15 -6.23 -7.71 -6.16
CA ALA A 15 -7.22 -7.14 -5.24
C ALA A 15 -8.46 -6.65 -5.99
N ARG A 16 -8.27 -5.96 -7.13
CA ARG A 16 -9.36 -5.43 -7.95
C ARG A 16 -10.19 -6.53 -8.58
N LEU A 17 -9.57 -7.62 -9.02
CA LEU A 17 -10.27 -8.81 -9.52
C LEU A 17 -11.13 -9.44 -8.42
N LEU A 18 -10.58 -9.64 -7.22
CA LEU A 18 -11.29 -10.22 -6.08
C LEU A 18 -12.45 -9.35 -5.58
N HIS A 19 -12.26 -8.03 -5.61
CA HIS A 19 -13.30 -7.05 -5.26
C HIS A 19 -14.44 -7.06 -6.30
N GLY A 20 -14.12 -7.23 -7.59
CA GLY A 20 -15.11 -7.25 -8.67
C GLY A 20 -15.86 -8.57 -8.89
N GLN A 21 -15.51 -9.64 -8.17
CA GLN A 21 -16.18 -10.94 -8.29
C GLN A 21 -17.61 -10.95 -7.74
N THR A 22 -18.41 -11.93 -8.15
CA THR A 22 -19.75 -12.20 -7.59
C THR A 22 -19.81 -13.64 -7.06
N PRO A 23 -19.79 -13.86 -5.73
CA PRO A 23 -19.67 -12.86 -4.66
C PRO A 23 -18.25 -12.28 -4.55
N ALA A 24 -18.14 -11.03 -4.07
CA ALA A 24 -16.85 -10.37 -3.86
C ALA A 24 -16.06 -11.03 -2.72
N ARG A 25 -14.75 -11.16 -2.89
CA ARG A 25 -13.83 -11.74 -1.88
C ARG A 25 -13.17 -10.63 -1.07
N LEU A 26 -13.98 -9.92 -0.28
CA LEU A 26 -13.60 -8.67 0.41
C LEU A 26 -12.38 -8.81 1.33
N ALA A 27 -12.29 -9.88 2.13
CA ALA A 27 -11.14 -10.10 3.02
C ALA A 27 -9.82 -10.24 2.24
N ASN A 28 -9.82 -10.99 1.15
CA ASN A 28 -8.64 -11.18 0.31
C ASN A 28 -8.29 -9.91 -0.47
N ALA A 29 -9.30 -9.20 -0.98
CA ALA A 29 -9.11 -7.90 -1.63
C ALA A 29 -8.48 -6.89 -0.67
N SER A 30 -8.98 -6.81 0.57
CA SER A 30 -8.42 -5.96 1.62
C SER A 30 -6.95 -6.23 1.85
N HIS A 31 -6.60 -7.51 2.03
CA HIS A 31 -5.24 -7.93 2.31
C HIS A 31 -4.27 -7.51 1.20
N LEU A 32 -4.68 -7.70 -0.06
CA LEU A 32 -3.88 -7.33 -1.22
C LEU A 32 -3.81 -5.81 -1.44
N TYR A 33 -4.87 -5.05 -1.17
CA TYR A 33 -4.80 -3.60 -1.23
C TYR A 33 -3.79 -3.03 -0.22
N GLY A 34 -3.76 -3.54 1.01
CA GLY A 34 -2.74 -3.09 1.97
C GLY A 34 -1.31 -3.48 1.56
N PHE A 35 -1.11 -4.68 1.01
CA PHE A 35 0.20 -5.05 0.47
C PHE A 35 0.62 -4.23 -0.75
N CYS A 36 -0.31 -3.81 -1.61
CA CYS A 36 -0.04 -2.83 -2.65
C CYS A 36 0.54 -1.55 -2.02
N GLY A 37 -0.13 -1.00 -1.01
CA GLY A 37 0.35 0.20 -0.31
C GLY A 37 1.73 0.04 0.31
N GLU A 38 1.96 -1.06 1.03
CA GLU A 38 3.27 -1.40 1.60
C GLU A 38 4.37 -1.49 0.53
N CYS A 39 4.08 -2.17 -0.59
CA CYS A 39 5.03 -2.35 -1.68
C CYS A 39 5.37 -1.02 -2.38
N VAL A 40 4.41 -0.10 -2.53
CA VAL A 40 4.70 1.25 -3.03
C VAL A 40 5.70 1.98 -2.12
N LEU A 41 5.49 1.96 -0.80
CA LEU A 41 6.39 2.62 0.15
C LEU A 41 7.80 2.02 0.08
N LYS A 42 7.90 0.68 0.02
CA LYS A 42 9.17 -0.02 -0.09
C LYS A 42 9.87 0.23 -1.42
N ALA A 43 9.13 0.30 -2.53
CA ALA A 43 9.69 0.61 -3.84
C ALA A 43 10.37 1.99 -3.83
N ILE A 44 9.65 3.02 -3.37
CA ILE A 44 10.17 4.40 -3.27
C ILE A 44 11.39 4.46 -2.31
N MET A 45 11.32 3.81 -1.14
CA MET A 45 12.42 3.80 -0.17
C MET A 45 13.67 3.08 -0.67
N SER A 46 13.49 1.94 -1.35
CA SER A 46 14.60 1.14 -1.87
C SER A 46 15.35 1.85 -3.01
N GLY A 47 14.73 2.89 -3.58
CA GLY A 47 15.27 3.65 -4.69
C GLY A 47 15.50 2.79 -5.93
N LYS A 48 16.27 3.33 -6.88
CA LYS A 48 16.75 2.56 -8.04
C LYS A 48 17.82 1.52 -7.66
N SER A 49 18.43 1.63 -6.48
CA SER A 49 19.50 0.76 -6.01
C SER A 49 19.02 -0.55 -5.38
N ARG A 50 17.70 -0.74 -5.17
CA ARG A 50 17.10 -1.94 -4.55
C ARG A 50 17.80 -2.34 -3.24
N SER A 51 18.22 -1.34 -2.45
CA SER A 51 18.82 -1.58 -1.14
C SER A 51 17.81 -2.25 -0.20
N GLY A 52 18.28 -3.08 0.74
CA GLY A 52 17.41 -3.76 1.69
C GLY A 52 16.54 -2.78 2.49
N VAL A 53 15.23 -2.86 2.29
CA VAL A 53 14.23 -2.15 3.12
C VAL A 53 13.84 -3.06 4.28
N ALA A 54 13.54 -2.48 5.44
CA ALA A 54 13.11 -3.25 6.59
C ALA A 54 11.88 -4.11 6.25
N ARG A 55 11.85 -5.35 6.74
CA ARG A 55 10.71 -6.27 6.61
C ARG A 55 9.59 -5.88 7.59
N LYS A 56 9.08 -4.66 7.46
CA LYS A 56 7.95 -4.13 8.23
C LYS A 56 6.69 -4.09 7.36
N HIS A 57 5.56 -4.08 8.04
CA HIS A 57 4.24 -3.95 7.44
C HIS A 57 3.61 -2.60 7.80
N LEU A 58 2.48 -2.25 7.20
CA LEU A 58 1.67 -1.14 7.71
C LEU A 58 1.21 -1.45 9.16
N PRO A 59 1.16 -0.44 10.05
CA PRO A 59 1.53 0.96 9.83
C PRO A 59 3.03 1.27 10.00
N ASP A 60 3.85 0.34 10.50
CA ASP A 60 5.25 0.59 10.85
C ASP A 60 6.12 1.04 9.68
N ILE A 61 5.92 0.46 8.49
CA ILE A 61 6.64 0.88 7.27
C ILE A 61 6.29 2.31 6.85
N LEU A 62 5.07 2.78 7.10
CA LEU A 62 4.68 4.16 6.86
C LEU A 62 5.45 5.09 7.81
N ASN A 63 5.54 4.75 9.09
CA ASN A 63 6.30 5.55 10.05
C ASN A 63 7.78 5.66 9.65
N GLU A 64 8.38 4.57 9.22
CA GLU A 64 9.76 4.56 8.71
C GLU A 64 9.90 5.42 7.43
N PHE A 65 8.97 5.28 6.48
CA PHE A 65 8.93 6.08 5.26
C PHE A 65 8.91 7.58 5.57
N LEU A 66 8.04 8.01 6.49
CA LEU A 66 7.88 9.41 6.86
C LEU A 66 9.14 9.97 7.50
N GLN A 67 9.74 9.23 8.44
CA GLN A 67 11.01 9.61 9.08
C GLN A 67 12.15 9.71 8.06
N HIS A 68 12.28 8.71 7.18
CA HIS A 68 13.30 8.70 6.14
C HIS A 68 13.11 9.86 5.15
N SER A 69 11.89 10.12 4.70
CA SER A 69 11.59 11.20 3.74
C SER A 69 11.91 12.57 4.31
N VAL A 70 11.54 12.83 5.57
CA VAL A 70 11.87 14.08 6.27
C VAL A 70 13.39 14.22 6.46
N ALA A 71 14.08 13.16 6.89
CA ALA A 71 15.54 13.18 7.07
C ALA A 71 16.31 13.43 5.77
N ARG A 72 15.73 13.10 4.61
CA ARG A 72 16.26 13.38 3.27
C ARG A 72 15.84 14.74 2.70
N GLY A 73 15.14 15.57 3.48
CA GLY A 73 14.68 16.89 3.06
C GLY A 73 13.41 16.89 2.19
N ASN A 74 12.70 15.76 2.07
CA ASN A 74 11.49 15.64 1.26
C ASN A 74 10.21 15.62 2.12
N ALA A 75 10.01 16.68 2.91
CA ALA A 75 8.86 16.82 3.79
C ALA A 75 7.52 16.88 3.04
N MET A 76 7.51 17.43 1.82
CA MET A 76 6.32 17.49 0.97
C MET A 76 5.86 16.09 0.53
N LEU A 77 6.80 15.23 0.11
CA LEU A 77 6.49 13.83 -0.21
C LEU A 77 5.98 13.10 1.03
N ALA A 78 6.61 13.29 2.18
CA ALA A 78 6.17 12.69 3.44
C ALA A 78 4.71 13.07 3.74
N GLU A 79 4.34 14.34 3.62
CA GLU A 79 2.97 14.78 3.88
C GLU A 79 1.96 14.27 2.86
N ARG A 80 2.34 14.23 1.57
CA ARG A 80 1.49 13.66 0.51
C ARG A 80 1.23 12.17 0.75
N ILE A 81 2.25 11.42 1.16
CA ILE A 81 2.14 9.99 1.49
C ILE A 81 1.29 9.81 2.75
N ARG A 82 1.53 10.58 3.82
CA ARG A 82 0.72 10.53 5.05
C ARG A 82 -0.77 10.71 4.75
N LYS A 83 -1.12 11.75 4.00
CA LYS A 83 -2.51 12.01 3.60
C LYS A 83 -3.09 10.88 2.77
N THR A 84 -2.33 10.37 1.80
CA THR A 84 -2.79 9.29 0.92
C THR A 84 -3.04 8.01 1.72
N CYS A 85 -2.09 7.60 2.58
CA CYS A 85 -2.18 6.38 3.39
C CYS A 85 -3.25 6.42 4.49
N SER A 86 -3.94 7.54 4.72
CA SER A 86 -5.02 7.62 5.70
C SER A 86 -6.17 6.62 5.44
N GLY A 87 -6.37 6.21 4.18
CA GLY A 87 -7.33 5.17 3.83
C GLY A 87 -6.93 3.74 4.21
N TYR A 88 -5.72 3.55 4.77
CA TYR A 88 -5.29 2.29 5.42
C TYR A 88 -5.27 2.38 6.94
N SER A 89 -5.86 3.42 7.55
CA SER A 89 -5.84 3.63 9.00
C SER A 89 -6.43 2.47 9.82
N ALA A 90 -7.33 1.68 9.24
CA ALA A 90 -7.92 0.49 9.87
C ALA A 90 -7.32 -0.84 9.36
N TRP A 91 -6.36 -0.80 8.44
CA TRP A 91 -5.77 -2.01 7.86
C TRP A 91 -4.65 -2.56 8.74
N ASP A 92 -4.65 -3.87 8.95
CA ASP A 92 -3.59 -4.56 9.69
C ASP A 92 -3.22 -5.90 9.04
N VAL A 93 -1.92 -6.18 8.94
CA VAL A 93 -1.43 -7.41 8.30
C VAL A 93 -1.89 -8.69 9.01
N SER A 94 -2.24 -8.62 10.30
CA SER A 94 -2.77 -9.73 11.08
C SER A 94 -4.19 -10.13 10.67
N GLU A 95 -4.92 -9.26 9.97
CA GLU A 95 -6.26 -9.56 9.45
C GLU A 95 -6.25 -10.69 8.41
N ARG A 96 -5.07 -11.12 7.94
CA ARG A 96 -4.87 -12.36 7.17
C ARG A 96 -5.37 -13.62 7.89
N TYR A 97 -5.44 -13.58 9.22
CA TYR A 97 -5.97 -14.66 10.06
C TYR A 97 -7.43 -14.44 10.47
N THR A 98 -7.97 -13.24 10.24
CA THR A 98 -9.37 -12.93 10.50
C THR A 98 -10.25 -13.75 9.57
N HIS A 99 -11.35 -14.28 10.11
CA HIS A 99 -12.28 -15.06 9.29
C HIS A 99 -12.79 -14.23 8.11
N ARG A 100 -12.80 -14.80 6.90
CA ARG A 100 -13.12 -14.09 5.65
C ARG A 100 -14.52 -13.44 5.58
N LEU A 101 -15.43 -13.85 6.47
CA LEU A 101 -16.78 -13.30 6.62
C LEU A 101 -16.93 -12.36 7.83
N ALA A 102 -15.82 -11.93 8.43
CA ALA A 102 -15.87 -11.01 9.56
C ALA A 102 -16.46 -9.66 9.13
N VAL A 103 -17.25 -9.08 10.03
CA VAL A 103 -17.98 -7.81 9.82
C VAL A 103 -17.06 -6.61 9.53
N THR A 104 -15.76 -6.72 9.81
CA THR A 104 -14.76 -5.69 9.52
C THR A 104 -14.57 -5.45 8.01
N PHE A 105 -14.80 -6.48 7.18
CA PHE A 105 -14.59 -6.40 5.73
C PHE A 105 -15.85 -5.85 5.03
N THR A 106 -16.13 -4.56 5.24
CA THR A 106 -17.26 -3.86 4.61
C THR A 106 -16.91 -3.41 3.19
N ALA A 107 -17.90 -3.33 2.31
CA ALA A 107 -17.70 -2.83 0.94
C ALA A 107 -17.12 -1.40 0.91
N GLU A 108 -17.55 -0.53 1.83
CA GLU A 108 -17.04 0.84 1.96
C GLU A 108 -15.55 0.88 2.34
N ARG A 109 -15.16 0.05 3.30
CA ARG A 109 -13.74 -0.08 3.69
C ARG A 109 -12.90 -0.56 2.53
N ILE A 110 -13.31 -1.64 1.85
CA ILE A 110 -12.52 -2.22 0.74
C ILE A 110 -12.44 -1.24 -0.45
N LYS A 111 -13.51 -0.49 -0.70
CA LYS A 111 -13.49 0.60 -1.69
C LYS A 111 -12.46 1.67 -1.31
N THR A 112 -12.44 2.12 -0.06
CA THR A 112 -11.48 3.11 0.44
C THR A 112 -10.03 2.62 0.31
N GLU A 113 -9.78 1.36 0.66
CA GLU A 113 -8.47 0.72 0.53
C GLU A 113 -8.04 0.63 -0.95
N GLY A 114 -8.97 0.32 -1.85
CA GLY A 114 -8.73 0.30 -3.29
C GLY A 114 -8.44 1.67 -3.89
N GLU A 115 -9.21 2.70 -3.53
CA GLU A 115 -8.94 4.08 -3.94
C GLU A 115 -7.59 4.59 -3.41
N THR A 116 -7.22 4.16 -2.20
CA THR A 116 -5.92 4.48 -1.60
C THR A 116 -4.78 3.81 -2.37
N GLY A 117 -4.93 2.53 -2.70
CA GLY A 117 -3.96 1.79 -3.50
C GLY A 117 -3.73 2.44 -4.87
N GLN A 118 -4.81 2.83 -5.55
CA GLN A 118 -4.72 3.50 -6.85
C GLN A 118 -3.98 4.84 -6.74
N LYS A 119 -4.28 5.64 -5.71
CA LYS A 119 -3.58 6.93 -5.49
C LYS A 119 -2.09 6.71 -5.23
N LEU A 120 -1.72 5.67 -4.48
CA LEU A 120 -0.31 5.32 -4.23
C LEU A 120 0.40 4.82 -5.49
N LEU A 121 -0.24 4.00 -6.32
CA LEU A 121 0.33 3.61 -7.62
C LEU A 121 0.57 4.83 -8.52
N ASN A 122 -0.37 5.78 -8.55
CA ASN A 122 -0.17 7.03 -9.30
C ASN A 122 1.03 7.83 -8.76
N LEU A 123 1.34 7.76 -7.45
CA LEU A 123 2.56 8.36 -6.89
C LEU A 123 3.80 7.60 -7.33
N LEU A 124 3.76 6.27 -7.29
CA LEU A 124 4.86 5.42 -7.74
C LEU A 124 5.22 5.72 -9.20
N GLU A 125 4.23 5.84 -10.09
CA GLU A 125 4.45 6.20 -11.50
C GLU A 125 5.10 7.58 -11.66
N HIS A 126 4.70 8.58 -10.86
CA HIS A 126 5.34 9.89 -10.88
C HIS A 126 6.80 9.81 -10.40
N TRP A 127 7.06 9.01 -9.37
CA TRP A 127 8.40 8.80 -8.83
C TRP A 127 9.32 8.10 -9.86
N GLU A 128 8.82 7.08 -10.57
CA GLU A 128 9.57 6.41 -11.64
C GLU A 128 9.97 7.37 -12.76
N LYS A 129 9.08 8.31 -13.09
CA LYS A 129 9.29 9.38 -14.08
C LYS A 129 10.16 10.54 -13.56
N GLY A 130 10.55 10.54 -12.28
CA GLY A 130 11.32 11.62 -11.67
C GLY A 130 10.55 12.92 -11.48
N LEU A 131 9.21 12.83 -11.39
CA LEU A 131 8.31 13.98 -11.22
C LEU A 131 8.08 14.34 -9.74
N ILE A 132 8.46 13.47 -8.80
CA ILE A 132 8.41 13.65 -7.35
C ILE A 132 9.59 12.98 -6.63
#